data_AF-A0A815EPK6-F1
#
_entry.id   AF-A0A815EPK6-F1
#
_cell.length_a   1.000
_cell.length_b   1.000
_cell.length_c   1.000
_cell.angle_alpha   90.00
_cell.angle_beta   90.00
_cell.angle_gamma   90.00
#
_symmetry.space_group_name_H-M   'P 1'
#
loop_
_entity.id
_entity.type
_entity.pdbx_description
1 polymer ?
#
loop_
_entity_poly.entity_id
_entity_poly.type
_entity_poly.pdbx_seq_one_letter_code
_entity_poly.pdbx_strand_id
1 'polypeptide(L)'
;MSAFILICIELKLIKLETLILNKISSIYFENLLKYLFILPYLSSLIINCEDEIQNKNKLYKQVFRLRPLKYCKLSLDDSNQPEQLPIAMKESSPIEYFILNSTHVLNDLNNLLSYIPHLKHLSIDSP
;
A
#
# COMPACT_ATOMS: atom_id res chain seq x y z
N MET A 1 1.92 -17.00 -8.20
CA MET A 1 2.28 -16.05 -9.26
C MET A 1 3.69 -15.50 -9.00
N SER A 2 4.72 -16.18 -9.51
CA SER A 2 6.14 -15.78 -9.43
C SER A 2 6.67 -15.15 -10.73
N ALA A 3 5.91 -15.20 -11.83
CA ALA A 3 6.35 -14.78 -13.16
C ALA A 3 6.42 -13.26 -13.35
N PHE A 4 5.44 -12.49 -12.88
CA PHE A 4 5.40 -11.04 -13.09
C PHE A 4 6.63 -10.31 -12.50
N ILE A 5 7.10 -10.78 -11.36
CA ILE A 5 8.20 -10.16 -10.61
C ILE A 5 9.56 -10.55 -11.21
N LEU A 6 9.71 -11.80 -11.66
CA LEU A 6 10.88 -12.24 -12.44
C LEU A 6 11.00 -11.38 -13.70
N ILE A 7 9.88 -11.14 -14.37
CA ILE A 7 9.79 -10.25 -15.54
C ILE A 7 10.23 -8.82 -15.20
N CYS A 8 9.78 -8.23 -14.08
CA CYS A 8 10.21 -6.87 -13.72
C CYS A 8 11.73 -6.75 -13.51
N ILE A 9 12.34 -7.77 -12.89
CA ILE A 9 13.79 -7.82 -12.63
C ILE A 9 14.56 -8.13 -13.92
N GLU A 10 14.14 -9.12 -14.70
CA GLU A 10 14.74 -9.49 -16.00
C GLU A 10 14.66 -8.34 -17.00
N LEU A 11 13.53 -7.62 -17.05
CA LEU A 11 13.33 -6.46 -17.91
C LEU A 11 14.01 -5.19 -17.37
N LYS A 12 14.73 -5.26 -16.25
CA LYS A 12 15.41 -4.12 -15.62
C LYS A 12 14.50 -2.91 -15.49
N LEU A 13 13.29 -3.09 -14.97
CA LEU A 13 12.33 -2.02 -14.73
C LEU A 13 12.75 -1.13 -13.54
N ILE A 14 14.05 -0.90 -13.35
CA ILE A 14 14.62 -0.10 -12.28
C ILE A 14 14.13 1.35 -12.32
N LYS A 15 13.67 1.84 -13.48
CA LYS A 15 13.09 3.17 -13.68
C LYS A 15 11.56 3.19 -13.59
N LEU A 16 10.92 2.13 -13.10
CA LEU A 16 9.47 2.08 -12.98
C LEU A 16 8.99 3.13 -11.98
N GLU A 17 8.20 4.08 -12.45
CA GLU A 17 7.66 5.15 -11.61
C GLU A 17 6.25 4.88 -11.11
N THR A 18 5.45 4.17 -11.91
CA THR A 18 4.05 3.87 -11.60
C THR A 18 3.81 2.38 -11.72
N LEU A 19 3.21 1.79 -10.69
CA LEU A 19 2.74 0.42 -10.71
C LEU A 19 1.25 0.37 -10.40
N ILE A 20 0.48 -0.28 -11.27
CA ILE A 20 -0.96 -0.49 -11.11
C ILE A 20 -1.22 -1.99 -11.12
N LEU A 21 -1.81 -2.48 -10.05
CA LEU A 21 -2.18 -3.87 -9.86
C LEU A 21 -3.69 -3.96 -9.66
N ASN A 22 -4.36 -4.59 -10.62
CA ASN A 22 -5.81 -4.76 -10.62
C ASN A 22 -6.14 -6.23 -10.39
N LYS A 23 -7.15 -6.49 -9.56
CA LYS A 23 -7.65 -7.85 -9.28
C LYS A 23 -6.54 -8.78 -8.82
N ILE A 24 -5.72 -8.29 -7.89
CA ILE A 24 -4.64 -9.07 -7.31
C ILE A 24 -5.11 -9.70 -6.01
N SER A 25 -4.84 -10.99 -5.82
CA SER A 25 -5.13 -11.67 -4.57
C SER A 25 -4.17 -11.23 -3.45
N SER A 26 -4.72 -11.07 -2.24
CA SER A 26 -4.05 -10.61 -1.03
C SER A 26 -2.88 -11.52 -0.62
N ILE A 27 -2.93 -12.81 -1.00
CA ILE A 27 -1.85 -13.78 -0.75
C ILE A 27 -0.51 -13.37 -1.37
N TYR A 28 -0.53 -12.51 -2.40
CA TYR A 28 0.67 -12.05 -3.09
C TYR A 28 1.26 -10.78 -2.50
N PHE A 29 0.56 -10.07 -1.63
CA PHE A 29 0.96 -8.74 -1.17
C PHE A 29 2.27 -8.73 -0.40
N GLU A 30 2.47 -9.68 0.52
CA GLU A 30 3.71 -9.72 1.29
C GLU A 30 4.93 -9.90 0.38
N ASN A 31 4.82 -10.78 -0.61
CA ASN A 31 5.91 -11.01 -1.55
C ASN A 31 6.09 -9.78 -2.44
N LEU A 32 5.01 -9.29 -3.06
CA LEU A 32 5.01 -8.08 -3.88
C LEU A 32 5.73 -6.92 -3.17
N LEU A 33 5.32 -6.58 -1.95
CA LEU A 33 5.82 -5.43 -1.21
C LEU A 33 7.32 -5.54 -0.93
N LYS A 34 7.86 -6.75 -0.65
CA LYS A 34 9.32 -6.98 -0.51
C LYS A 34 10.10 -6.54 -1.76
N TYR A 35 9.52 -6.69 -2.95
CA TYR A 35 10.16 -6.28 -4.21
C TYR A 35 9.91 -4.81 -4.54
N LEU A 36 8.80 -4.21 -4.11
CA LEU A 36 8.60 -2.78 -4.32
C LEU A 36 9.68 -1.94 -3.59
N PHE A 37 10.26 -2.45 -2.51
CA PHE A 37 11.40 -1.81 -1.84
C PHE A 37 12.65 -1.67 -2.71
N ILE A 38 12.84 -2.51 -3.72
CA ILE A 38 14.01 -2.45 -4.61
C ILE A 38 13.80 -1.55 -5.82
N LEU A 39 12.63 -0.93 -5.97
CA LEU A 39 12.31 -0.02 -7.07
C LEU A 39 12.54 1.44 -6.65
N PRO A 40 13.71 2.03 -6.95
CA PRO A 40 14.12 3.31 -6.37
C PRO A 40 13.30 4.51 -6.88
N TYR A 41 12.59 4.37 -8.00
CA TYR A 41 11.81 5.46 -8.61
C TYR A 41 10.29 5.27 -8.50
N LEU A 42 9.83 4.22 -7.82
CA LEU A 42 8.39 3.93 -7.70
C LEU A 42 7.68 4.99 -6.86
N SER A 43 7.12 5.99 -7.54
CA SER A 43 6.48 7.15 -6.92
C SER A 43 4.97 7.04 -6.85
N SER A 44 4.36 6.15 -7.64
CA SER A 44 2.93 5.90 -7.67
C SER A 44 2.61 4.41 -7.59
N LEU A 45 1.74 4.04 -6.66
CA LEU A 45 1.28 2.68 -6.44
C LEU A 45 -0.25 2.65 -6.35
N ILE A 46 -0.87 1.81 -7.18
CA ILE A 46 -2.29 1.54 -7.15
C ILE A 46 -2.49 0.04 -6.98
N ILE A 47 -3.20 -0.36 -5.92
CA ILE A 47 -3.52 -1.75 -5.64
C ILE A 47 -5.03 -1.88 -5.46
N ASN A 48 -5.64 -2.72 -6.29
CA ASN A 48 -7.03 -3.13 -6.15
C ASN A 48 -7.06 -4.64 -5.86
N CYS A 49 -7.33 -4.98 -4.59
CA CYS A 49 -7.44 -6.34 -4.11
C CYS A 49 -8.78 -6.96 -4.54
N GLU A 50 -8.79 -8.24 -4.90
CA GLU A 50 -10.04 -8.95 -5.26
C GLU A 50 -10.67 -9.71 -4.09
N ASP A 51 -9.87 -9.99 -3.07
CA ASP A 51 -10.21 -10.81 -1.91
C ASP A 51 -9.83 -10.09 -0.61
N GLU A 52 -10.31 -10.65 0.49
CA GLU A 52 -10.10 -10.11 1.82
C GLU A 52 -8.62 -10.13 2.25
N ILE A 53 -8.22 -9.09 2.99
CA ILE A 53 -6.87 -8.97 3.54
C ILE A 53 -6.82 -9.50 4.97
N GLN A 54 -6.03 -10.56 5.15
CA GLN A 54 -5.84 -11.22 6.45
C GLN A 54 -4.91 -10.49 7.43
N ASN A 55 -4.16 -9.47 7.00
CA ASN A 55 -3.30 -8.67 7.89
C ASN A 55 -3.10 -7.26 7.35
N LYS A 56 -4.11 -6.40 7.53
CA LYS A 56 -4.10 -5.01 7.05
C LYS A 56 -2.94 -4.20 7.65
N ASN A 57 -2.62 -4.44 8.91
CA ASN A 57 -1.61 -3.68 9.64
C ASN A 57 -0.20 -3.92 9.07
N LYS A 58 0.12 -5.17 8.74
CA LYS A 58 1.39 -5.52 8.08
C LYS A 58 1.47 -4.88 6.70
N LEU A 59 0.39 -4.89 5.93
CA LEU A 59 0.33 -4.26 4.61
C LEU A 59 0.58 -2.76 4.69
N TYR A 60 -0.16 -2.03 5.52
CA TYR A 60 -0.01 -0.58 5.66
C TYR A 60 1.42 -0.20 6.05
N LYS A 61 1.99 -0.87 7.06
CA LYS A 61 3.39 -0.64 7.48
C LYS A 61 4.38 -0.86 6.33
N GLN A 62 4.18 -1.91 5.53
CA GLN A 62 5.07 -2.18 4.40
C GLN A 62 4.94 -1.13 3.30
N VAL A 63 3.71 -0.73 2.95
CA VAL A 63 3.45 0.32 1.96
C VAL A 63 4.03 1.66 2.41
N PHE A 64 3.80 2.08 3.65
CA PHE A 64 4.26 3.37 4.17
C PHE A 64 5.78 3.49 4.27
N ARG A 65 6.50 2.38 4.31
CA ARG A 65 7.97 2.34 4.28
C ARG A 65 8.57 2.47 2.87
N LEU A 66 7.77 2.49 1.80
CA LEU A 66 8.24 2.68 0.43
C LEU A 66 8.68 4.15 0.23
N ARG A 67 10.00 4.40 0.33
CA ARG A 67 10.58 5.76 0.36
C ARG A 67 10.39 6.64 -0.88
N PRO A 68 10.25 6.14 -2.13
CA PRO A 68 9.96 7.02 -3.25
C PRO A 68 8.46 7.33 -3.40
N LEU A 69 7.59 6.66 -2.64
CA LEU A 69 6.15 6.65 -2.89
C LEU A 69 5.48 7.96 -2.45
N LYS A 70 4.97 8.71 -3.43
CA LYS A 70 4.24 9.97 -3.22
C LYS A 70 2.73 9.83 -3.40
N TYR A 71 2.32 8.92 -4.28
CA TYR A 71 0.92 8.63 -4.57
C TYR A 71 0.62 7.17 -4.23
N CYS A 72 -0.40 6.95 -3.41
CA CYS A 72 -0.84 5.60 -3.07
C CYS A 72 -2.37 5.51 -3.10
N LYS A 73 -2.88 4.55 -3.87
CA LYS A 73 -4.28 4.14 -3.85
C LYS A 73 -4.38 2.68 -3.44
N LEU A 74 -5.18 2.40 -2.42
CA LEU A 74 -5.47 1.06 -1.94
C LEU A 74 -6.98 0.84 -1.98
N SER A 75 -7.43 -0.22 -2.64
CA SER A 75 -8.81 -0.69 -2.60
C SER A 75 -8.82 -2.09 -2.04
N LEU A 76 -9.30 -2.21 -0.81
CA LEU A 76 -9.11 -3.36 0.07
C LEU A 76 -10.45 -3.74 0.70
N ASP A 77 -10.75 -5.04 0.74
CA ASP A 77 -11.83 -5.58 1.56
C ASP A 77 -11.23 -6.04 2.90
N ASP A 78 -11.70 -5.45 4.01
CA ASP A 78 -11.17 -5.67 5.36
C ASP A 78 -12.23 -6.13 6.37
N SER A 79 -13.24 -6.87 5.89
CA SER A 79 -14.44 -7.27 6.64
C SER A 79 -14.21 -7.96 8.00
N ASN A 80 -13.08 -8.64 8.22
CA ASN A 80 -12.90 -9.54 9.37
C ASN A 80 -11.89 -9.10 10.45
N GLN A 81 -11.34 -7.88 10.46
CA GLN A 81 -10.26 -7.57 11.43
C GLN A 81 -10.45 -6.31 12.31
N PRO A 82 -10.67 -6.51 13.64
CA PRO A 82 -10.68 -5.43 14.63
C PRO A 82 -9.28 -4.97 15.06
N GLU A 83 -8.20 -5.51 14.49
CA GLU A 83 -6.84 -5.16 14.92
C GLU A 83 -6.51 -3.72 14.55
N GLN A 84 -6.40 -2.88 15.59
CA GLN A 84 -6.05 -1.48 15.44
C GLN A 84 -4.61 -1.33 14.92
N LEU A 85 -4.42 -0.46 13.94
CA LEU A 85 -3.08 -0.09 13.48
C LEU A 85 -2.36 0.64 14.63
N PRO A 86 -1.12 0.30 15.00
CA PRO A 86 -0.42 1.06 16.03
C PRO A 86 -0.06 2.47 15.52
N ILE A 87 0.08 3.41 16.45
CA ILE A 87 0.54 4.77 16.13
C ILE A 87 2.00 4.73 15.63
N ALA A 88 2.30 5.48 14.58
CA ALA A 88 3.64 5.64 14.06
C ALA A 88 4.52 6.43 15.05
N MET A 89 5.57 5.79 15.58
CA MET A 89 6.49 6.46 16.51
C MET A 89 7.71 7.09 15.82
N LYS A 90 8.21 6.46 14.74
CA LYS A 90 9.45 6.88 14.04
C LYS A 90 9.40 6.68 12.53
N GLU A 91 8.29 6.14 12.01
CA GLU A 91 8.13 5.83 10.60
C GLU A 91 7.32 6.95 9.97
N SER A 92 7.94 7.68 9.04
CA SER A 92 7.28 8.70 8.24
C SER A 92 7.36 8.29 6.78
N SER A 93 6.21 8.29 6.13
CA SER A 93 6.06 8.02 4.71
C SER A 93 6.07 9.34 3.93
N PRO A 94 6.66 9.37 2.72
CA PRO A 94 6.66 10.55 1.86
C PRO A 94 5.38 10.71 1.04
N ILE A 95 4.35 9.90 1.31
CA ILE A 95 3.07 9.95 0.60
C ILE A 95 2.43 11.33 0.78
N GLU A 96 2.11 11.96 -0.34
CA GLU A 96 1.43 13.25 -0.42
C GLU A 96 -0.04 13.08 -0.86
N TYR A 97 -0.35 12.00 -1.57
CA TYR A 97 -1.70 11.67 -2.07
C TYR A 97 -2.07 10.26 -1.65
N PHE A 98 -3.08 10.14 -0.79
CA PHE A 98 -3.55 8.85 -0.29
C PHE A 98 -5.04 8.67 -0.59
N ILE A 99 -5.37 7.59 -1.28
CA ILE A 99 -6.75 7.18 -1.56
C ILE A 99 -6.94 5.79 -0.97
N LEU A 100 -7.92 5.65 -0.08
CA LEU A 100 -8.22 4.38 0.56
C LEU A 100 -9.69 4.04 0.41
N ASN A 101 -9.94 2.92 -0.26
CA ASN A 101 -11.28 2.39 -0.45
C ASN A 101 -11.37 1.11 0.38
N SER A 102 -11.98 1.19 1.57
CA SER A 102 -12.06 0.07 2.51
C SER A 102 -13.24 0.24 3.46
N THR A 103 -13.82 -0.88 3.90
CA THR A 103 -15.09 -0.94 4.63
C THR A 103 -14.96 -0.53 6.11
N HIS A 104 -13.77 -0.60 6.73
CA HIS A 104 -13.59 -0.36 8.17
C HIS A 104 -12.50 0.65 8.58
N VAL A 105 -12.09 1.55 7.67
CA VAL A 105 -10.98 2.50 7.86
C VAL A 105 -11.17 3.46 9.04
N LEU A 106 -12.40 3.90 9.30
CA LEU A 106 -12.64 5.07 10.18
C LEU A 106 -12.14 4.87 11.62
N ASN A 107 -12.17 3.63 12.12
CA ASN A 107 -11.73 3.34 13.49
C ASN A 107 -10.22 3.51 13.68
N ASP A 108 -9.43 3.36 12.61
CA ASP A 108 -7.96 3.40 12.65
C ASP A 108 -7.38 4.65 11.97
N LEU A 109 -8.23 5.59 11.55
CA LEU A 109 -7.81 6.70 10.70
C LEU A 109 -6.69 7.53 11.34
N ASN A 110 -6.80 7.89 12.62
CA ASN A 110 -5.77 8.67 13.30
C ASN A 110 -4.41 7.95 13.31
N ASN A 111 -4.43 6.64 13.55
CA ASN A 111 -3.21 5.83 13.57
C ASN A 111 -2.64 5.70 12.17
N LEU A 112 -3.48 5.56 11.15
CA LEU A 112 -3.07 5.56 9.75
C LEU A 112 -2.43 6.89 9.35
N LEU A 113 -3.07 8.01 9.65
CA LEU A 113 -2.57 9.35 9.32
C LEU A 113 -1.23 9.66 9.99
N SER A 114 -0.96 9.07 11.17
CA SER A 114 0.33 9.23 11.84
C SER A 114 1.53 8.74 11.00
N TYR A 115 1.32 7.83 10.05
CA TYR A 115 2.37 7.35 9.13
C TYR A 115 2.64 8.27 7.94
N ILE A 116 1.72 9.18 7.60
CA ILE A 116 1.76 10.01 6.38
C ILE A 116 1.71 11.51 6.73
N PRO A 117 2.67 12.04 7.50
CA PRO A 117 2.61 13.42 7.99
C PRO A 117 2.74 14.49 6.88
N HIS A 118 3.14 14.11 5.67
CA HIS A 118 3.28 15.00 4.52
C HIS A 118 2.05 15.01 3.59
N LEU A 119 0.94 14.42 4.04
CA LEU A 119 -0.28 14.28 3.25
C LEU A 119 -0.85 15.65 2.83
N LYS A 120 -1.07 15.80 1.54
CA LYS A 120 -1.73 16.97 0.93
C LYS A 120 -3.15 16.65 0.49
N HIS A 121 -3.38 15.40 0.09
CA HIS A 121 -4.67 14.93 -0.41
C HIS A 121 -5.03 13.58 0.22
N LEU A 122 -6.23 13.52 0.79
CA LEU A 122 -6.83 12.33 1.36
C LEU A 122 -8.19 12.10 0.70
N SER A 123 -8.43 10.87 0.22
CA SER A 123 -9.75 10.40 -0.15
C SER A 123 -10.01 9.08 0.57
N ILE A 124 -11.15 8.97 1.23
CA ILE A 124 -11.58 7.73 1.90
C ILE A 124 -12.97 7.43 1.40
N ASP A 125 -13.11 6.30 0.73
CA ASP A 125 -14.39 5.82 0.22
C ASP A 125 -14.73 4.51 0.91
N SER A 126 -15.96 4.38 1.40
CA SER A 126 -16.53 3.06 1.70
C SER A 126 -17.28 2.60 0.46
N PRO A 127 -16.97 1.42 -0.11
CA PRO A 127 -17.88 0.78 -1.05
C PRO A 127 -19.23 0.46 -0.38
#